data_AF-A0A3D3KT49-F1
#
_entry.id   AF-A0A3D3KT49-F1
#
_cell.length_a   1.000
_cell.length_b   1.000
_cell.length_c   1.000
_cell.angle_alpha   90.00
_cell.angle_beta   90.00
_cell.angle_gamma   90.00
#
_symmetry.space_group_name_H-M   'P 1'
#
loop_
_entity.id
_entity.type
_entity.pdbx_description
1 polymer ?
#
loop_
_entity_poly.entity_id
_entity_poly.type
_entity_poly.pdbx_seq_one_letter_code
_entity_poly.pdbx_strand_id
1 'polypeptide(L)'
;MRIRLTLRRDPAETKDLAVTVDGLATVADIATQLWAADPDRKGSPAPENLSLRIDEAFVGGGLRGSVLTRTDNLLESGLRPGSVVSLTEVSELFNAPGANRGPAAATLRILSGPDVGQEFSLPSGTSYIGRDRDVDIRLSDPLTSKRHARITVGESVEIVDTNSANGLLMDGRPVTRATLNSSDTVTLGETTVTVVPLGRNQAAAPTSPLVDFNRSPRVVPRFDAPKRVPPAGPKRPDHQPFPYIMLMAPLLMGGIMFAVTRNILSVVFMMMMPLFIVGHYVDHKMQARRQQKEQLKQFRESMAAFRQDITELQHVERAVRLQEAPS
;
A
#
# COMPACT_ATOMS: atom_id res chain seq x y z
N MET A 1 -5.88 24.60 -0.69
CA MET A 1 -6.23 23.29 -1.28
C MET A 1 -6.26 23.39 -2.80
N ARG A 2 -5.87 22.34 -3.53
CA ARG A 2 -5.93 22.29 -5.01
C ARG A 2 -6.82 21.14 -5.46
N ILE A 3 -7.83 21.44 -6.28
CA ILE A 3 -8.77 20.46 -6.84
C ILE A 3 -8.73 20.54 -8.37
N ARG A 4 -8.81 19.39 -9.05
CA ARG A 4 -8.93 19.32 -10.51
C ARG A 4 -10.37 19.01 -10.83
N LEU A 5 -11.00 19.75 -11.75
CA LEU A 5 -12.40 19.54 -12.14
C LEU A 5 -12.55 19.81 -13.63
N THR A 6 -13.60 19.29 -14.24
CA THR A 6 -13.92 19.53 -15.64
C THR A 6 -15.10 20.48 -15.70
N LEU A 7 -14.89 21.71 -16.18
CA LEU A 7 -15.97 22.68 -16.35
C LEU A 7 -16.66 22.44 -17.70
N ARG A 8 -17.95 22.10 -17.66
CA ARG A 8 -18.83 22.08 -18.82
C ARG A 8 -19.45 23.46 -19.00
N ARG A 9 -19.17 24.08 -20.15
CA ARG A 9 -19.81 25.31 -20.60
C ARG A 9 -20.86 24.92 -21.64
N ASP A 10 -21.94 25.68 -21.74
CA ASP A 10 -22.93 25.53 -22.82
C ASP A 10 -22.98 26.89 -23.53
N PRO A 11 -22.67 26.99 -24.83
CA PRO A 11 -22.42 25.93 -25.83
C PRO A 11 -20.95 25.52 -26.03
N ALA A 12 -20.03 25.97 -25.19
CA ALA A 12 -18.58 25.76 -25.39
C ALA A 12 -18.08 24.37 -24.92
N GLU A 13 -16.94 23.92 -25.46
CA GLU A 13 -16.34 22.63 -25.10
C GLU A 13 -15.99 22.52 -23.60
N THR A 14 -16.08 21.31 -23.06
CA THR A 14 -15.63 20.97 -21.70
C THR A 14 -14.15 21.27 -21.52
N LYS A 15 -13.76 21.83 -20.38
CA LYS A 15 -12.38 22.20 -20.11
C LYS A 15 -11.93 21.75 -18.73
N ASP A 16 -10.77 21.10 -18.67
CA ASP A 16 -10.15 20.70 -17.41
C ASP A 16 -9.49 21.90 -16.74
N LEU A 17 -9.83 22.13 -15.48
CA LEU A 17 -9.35 23.22 -14.65
C LEU A 17 -8.68 22.69 -13.39
N ALA A 18 -7.61 23.35 -12.98
CA ALA A 18 -7.01 23.16 -11.67
C ALA A 18 -7.32 24.39 -10.81
N VAL A 19 -8.28 24.26 -9.90
CA VAL A 19 -8.74 25.34 -9.02
C VAL A 19 -7.97 25.26 -7.70
N THR A 20 -7.41 26.39 -7.28
CA THR A 20 -6.73 26.52 -5.98
C THR A 20 -7.59 27.41 -5.10
N VAL A 21 -8.03 26.87 -3.96
CA VAL A 21 -8.94 27.54 -3.03
C VAL A 21 -8.41 27.50 -1.61
N ASP A 22 -8.86 28.43 -0.78
CA ASP A 22 -8.67 28.35 0.67
C ASP A 22 -9.59 27.27 1.29
N GLY A 23 -9.24 26.75 2.48
CA GLY A 23 -9.99 25.69 3.15
C GLY A 23 -11.40 26.08 3.59
N LEU A 24 -11.68 27.38 3.70
CA LEU A 24 -13.00 27.95 4.05
C LEU A 24 -13.77 28.48 2.85
N ALA A 25 -13.28 28.27 1.62
CA ALA A 25 -13.97 28.74 0.42
C ALA A 25 -15.30 28.00 0.23
N THR A 26 -16.35 28.76 -0.06
CA THR A 26 -17.70 28.23 -0.30
C THR A 26 -17.91 27.87 -1.77
N VAL A 27 -18.95 27.09 -2.04
CA VAL A 27 -19.39 26.81 -3.42
C VAL A 27 -19.71 28.11 -4.18
N ALA A 28 -20.33 29.10 -3.53
CA ALA A 28 -20.65 30.40 -4.12
C ALA A 28 -19.40 31.16 -4.57
N ASP A 29 -18.33 31.13 -3.77
CA ASP A 29 -17.07 31.81 -4.09
C ASP A 29 -16.46 31.23 -5.37
N ILE A 30 -16.44 29.90 -5.47
CA ILE A 30 -15.90 29.20 -6.63
C ILE A 30 -16.77 29.44 -7.87
N ALA A 31 -18.09 29.35 -7.73
CA ALA A 31 -19.02 29.58 -8.82
C ALA A 31 -18.85 31.01 -9.39
N THR A 32 -18.78 32.01 -8.51
CA THR A 32 -18.55 33.42 -8.86
C THR A 32 -17.20 33.63 -9.55
N GLN A 33 -16.13 33.01 -9.04
CA GLN A 33 -14.80 33.12 -9.64
C GLN A 33 -14.72 32.41 -11.00
N LEU A 34 -15.36 31.25 -11.15
CA LEU A 34 -15.44 30.56 -12.44
C LEU A 34 -16.24 31.38 -13.47
N TRP A 35 -17.29 32.07 -13.05
CA TRP A 35 -18.02 33.02 -13.90
C TRP A 35 -17.12 34.17 -14.35
N ALA A 36 -16.46 34.84 -13.40
CA ALA A 36 -15.61 36.00 -13.70
C ALA A 36 -14.38 35.65 -14.56
N ALA A 37 -13.85 34.43 -14.40
CA ALA A 37 -12.71 33.93 -15.17
C ALA A 37 -13.08 33.41 -16.57
N ASP A 38 -14.37 33.27 -16.90
CA ASP A 38 -14.81 32.75 -18.19
C ASP A 38 -14.52 33.79 -19.32
N PRO A 39 -13.69 33.45 -20.32
CA PRO A 39 -13.36 34.38 -21.40
C PRO A 39 -14.57 34.89 -22.18
N ASP A 40 -15.62 34.06 -22.28
CA ASP A 40 -16.84 34.35 -23.03
C ASP A 40 -17.82 35.25 -22.26
N ARG A 41 -17.60 35.45 -20.95
CA ARG A 41 -18.44 36.25 -20.04
C ARG A 41 -17.72 37.48 -19.48
N LYS A 42 -16.57 37.84 -20.06
CA LYS A 42 -15.76 38.99 -19.63
C LYS A 42 -16.58 40.28 -19.58
N GLY A 43 -16.68 40.87 -18.40
CA GLY A 43 -17.33 42.16 -18.17
C GLY A 43 -18.79 42.09 -17.73
N SER A 44 -19.41 40.91 -17.70
CA SER A 44 -20.75 40.71 -17.13
C SER A 44 -20.65 40.46 -15.62
N PRO A 45 -21.37 41.21 -14.76
CA PRO A 45 -21.40 40.95 -13.33
C PRO A 45 -21.94 39.53 -13.08
N ALA A 46 -21.35 38.82 -12.13
CA ALA A 46 -21.82 37.50 -11.75
C ALA A 46 -23.22 37.62 -11.10
N PRO A 47 -24.19 36.81 -11.52
CA PRO A 47 -25.49 36.69 -10.86
C PRO A 47 -25.33 36.42 -9.36
N GLU A 48 -26.13 37.11 -8.54
CA GLU A 48 -26.07 36.96 -7.07
C GLU A 48 -26.45 35.57 -6.60
N ASN A 49 -27.06 34.74 -7.45
CA ASN A 49 -27.64 33.42 -7.17
C ASN A 49 -26.93 32.23 -7.84
N LEU A 50 -25.67 32.41 -8.27
CA LEU A 50 -24.85 31.38 -8.91
C LEU A 50 -24.43 30.22 -8.00
N SER A 51 -24.58 28.97 -8.47
CA SER A 51 -24.07 27.75 -7.85
C SER A 51 -23.41 26.81 -8.88
N LEU A 52 -22.90 25.68 -8.38
CA LEU A 52 -22.33 24.60 -9.18
C LEU A 52 -23.29 23.42 -9.23
N ARG A 53 -23.46 22.85 -10.41
CA ARG A 53 -24.14 21.57 -10.63
C ARG A 53 -23.09 20.53 -10.98
N ILE A 54 -23.06 19.41 -10.27
CA ILE A 54 -22.25 18.25 -10.63
C ILE A 54 -23.06 17.43 -11.62
N ASP A 55 -22.47 17.08 -12.76
CA ASP A 55 -23.06 16.18 -13.73
C ASP A 55 -22.45 14.78 -13.55
N GLU A 56 -23.17 13.89 -12.85
CA GLU A 56 -22.74 12.50 -12.67
C GLU A 56 -23.24 11.62 -13.82
N ALA A 57 -22.31 10.90 -14.46
CA ALA A 57 -22.66 9.84 -15.41
C ALA A 57 -23.10 8.60 -14.63
N PHE A 58 -24.39 8.25 -14.70
CA PHE A 58 -24.92 7.03 -14.07
C PHE A 58 -24.84 5.83 -15.04
N VAL A 59 -24.54 4.65 -14.49
CA VAL A 59 -24.61 3.37 -15.24
C VAL A 59 -26.06 3.13 -15.67
N GLY A 60 -26.36 3.36 -16.94
CA GLY A 60 -27.72 3.29 -17.49
C GLY A 60 -28.12 4.45 -18.42
N GLY A 61 -27.22 5.38 -18.73
CA GLY A 61 -27.41 6.36 -19.81
C GLY A 61 -28.18 7.63 -19.45
N GLY A 62 -28.55 7.83 -18.17
CA GLY A 62 -29.12 9.08 -17.67
C GLY A 62 -28.10 9.92 -16.92
N LEU A 63 -28.00 11.22 -17.24
CA LEU A 63 -27.29 12.21 -16.44
C LEU A 63 -28.23 12.74 -15.36
N ARG A 64 -28.02 12.39 -14.10
CA ARG A 64 -28.69 13.06 -12.97
C ARG A 64 -27.66 13.99 -12.32
N GLY A 65 -27.88 15.28 -12.46
CA GLY A 65 -26.99 16.28 -11.86
C GLY A 65 -27.52 16.76 -10.52
N SER A 66 -26.65 16.89 -9.53
CA SER A 66 -26.95 17.47 -8.22
C SER A 66 -26.48 18.92 -8.17
N VAL A 67 -27.37 19.83 -7.78
CA VAL A 67 -27.01 21.24 -7.55
C VAL A 67 -26.43 21.36 -6.15
N LEU A 68 -25.25 21.92 -6.04
CA LEU A 68 -24.56 22.14 -4.77
C LEU A 68 -25.16 23.34 -4.03
N THR A 69 -25.20 23.27 -2.71
CA THR A 69 -25.63 24.39 -1.88
C THR A 69 -24.56 25.47 -1.89
N ARG A 70 -24.98 26.71 -2.07
CA ARG A 70 -24.09 27.88 -2.22
C ARG A 70 -23.24 28.15 -0.97
N THR A 71 -23.81 27.90 0.19
CA THR A 71 -23.21 28.17 1.51
C THR A 71 -22.31 27.05 2.02
N ASP A 72 -22.30 25.89 1.38
CA ASP A 72 -21.49 24.77 1.85
C ASP A 72 -20.00 25.02 1.55
N ASN A 73 -19.15 24.66 2.50
CA ASN A 73 -17.70 24.65 2.29
C ASN A 73 -17.33 23.63 1.22
N LEU A 74 -16.27 23.88 0.45
CA LEU A 74 -15.87 22.98 -0.62
C LEU A 74 -15.66 21.53 -0.14
N LEU A 75 -15.09 21.36 1.05
CA LEU A 75 -14.84 20.05 1.67
C LEU A 75 -16.13 19.30 2.03
N GLU A 76 -17.22 20.01 2.30
CA GLU A 76 -18.51 19.45 2.72
C GLU A 76 -19.55 19.43 1.59
N SER A 77 -19.24 20.10 0.47
CA SER A 77 -20.12 20.24 -0.70
C SER A 77 -20.28 18.95 -1.50
N GLY A 78 -19.41 17.96 -1.31
CA GLY A 78 -19.39 16.73 -2.10
C GLY A 78 -18.70 16.85 -3.47
N LEU A 79 -18.06 17.98 -3.78
CA LEU A 79 -17.26 18.15 -5.00
C LEU A 79 -15.96 17.32 -4.96
N ARG A 80 -15.67 16.58 -6.03
CA ARG A 80 -14.52 15.66 -6.11
C ARG A 80 -13.49 16.07 -7.17
N PRO A 81 -12.21 15.71 -7.00
CA PRO A 81 -11.25 15.77 -8.09
C PRO A 81 -11.76 14.93 -9.29
N GLY A 82 -11.85 15.54 -10.47
CA GLY A 82 -12.39 14.93 -11.69
C GLY A 82 -13.91 15.06 -11.86
N SER A 83 -14.63 15.69 -10.93
CA SER A 83 -16.04 16.00 -11.13
C SER A 83 -16.24 16.89 -12.36
N VAL A 84 -17.24 16.54 -13.18
CA VAL A 84 -17.74 17.40 -14.25
C VAL A 84 -18.76 18.36 -13.63
N VAL A 85 -18.52 19.66 -13.75
CA VAL A 85 -19.38 20.70 -13.17
C VAL A 85 -19.88 21.68 -14.22
N SER A 86 -21.07 22.21 -14.01
CA SER A 86 -21.64 23.32 -14.79
C SER A 86 -22.11 24.45 -13.87
N LEU A 87 -22.05 25.69 -14.34
CA LEU A 87 -22.60 26.83 -13.61
C LEU A 87 -24.12 26.86 -13.78
N THR A 88 -24.84 27.04 -12.67
CA THR A 88 -26.30 27.12 -12.66
C THR A 88 -26.76 28.21 -11.71
N GLU A 89 -27.84 28.91 -12.05
CA GLU A 89 -28.48 29.89 -11.16
C GLU A 89 -29.56 29.20 -10.33
N VAL A 90 -29.53 29.40 -9.01
CA VAL A 90 -30.51 28.83 -8.09
C VAL A 90 -31.49 29.93 -7.71
N SER A 91 -32.77 29.81 -8.04
CA SER A 91 -33.75 30.81 -7.60
C SER A 91 -33.95 30.75 -6.08
N GLU A 92 -33.89 31.90 -5.39
CA GLU A 92 -34.10 32.00 -3.93
C GLU A 92 -35.47 31.45 -3.48
N LEU A 93 -36.46 31.48 -4.38
CA LEU A 93 -37.82 30.98 -4.18
C LEU A 93 -37.93 29.44 -4.17
N PHE A 94 -36.87 28.71 -4.55
CA PHE A 94 -36.88 27.24 -4.67
C PHE A 94 -35.70 26.56 -3.98
N ASN A 95 -35.20 27.16 -2.89
CA ASN A 95 -34.45 26.37 -1.91
C ASN A 95 -35.47 25.59 -1.06
N ALA A 96 -36.23 24.68 -1.67
CA ALA A 96 -37.09 23.78 -0.92
C ALA A 96 -36.17 22.74 -0.25
N PRO A 97 -36.03 22.72 1.09
CA PRO A 97 -35.50 21.54 1.75
C PRO A 97 -36.29 20.31 1.28
N GLY A 98 -35.58 19.35 0.69
CA GLY A 98 -36.20 18.17 0.03
C GLY A 98 -36.22 18.20 -1.51
N ALA A 99 -35.78 19.27 -2.18
CA ALA A 99 -35.59 19.24 -3.63
C ALA A 99 -34.45 18.25 -4.01
N ASN A 100 -34.74 17.32 -4.92
CA ASN A 100 -33.93 16.18 -5.35
C ASN A 100 -32.39 16.40 -5.38
N ARG A 101 -31.71 16.22 -4.23
CA ARG A 101 -30.25 16.36 -4.05
C ARG A 101 -29.46 15.11 -4.47
N GLY A 102 -30.06 14.23 -5.26
CA GLY A 102 -29.46 12.97 -5.70
C GLY A 102 -30.14 11.74 -5.09
N PRO A 103 -29.65 10.52 -5.41
CA PRO A 103 -30.20 9.28 -4.87
C PRO A 103 -30.01 9.19 -3.36
N ALA A 104 -31.01 8.66 -2.64
CA ALA A 104 -30.92 8.42 -1.20
C ALA A 104 -29.77 7.45 -0.87
N ALA A 105 -28.86 7.89 -0.02
CA ALA A 105 -27.72 7.13 0.50
C ALA A 105 -27.99 6.58 1.91
N ALA A 106 -28.87 7.21 2.68
CA ALA A 106 -29.36 6.72 3.96
C ALA A 106 -30.84 7.09 4.17
N THR A 107 -31.45 6.48 5.17
CA THR A 107 -32.81 6.81 5.63
C THR A 107 -32.77 7.14 7.10
N LEU A 108 -33.23 8.34 7.46
CA LEU A 108 -33.49 8.71 8.84
C LEU A 108 -34.90 8.26 9.21
N ARG A 109 -35.04 7.61 10.36
CA ARG A 109 -36.31 7.13 10.90
C ARG A 109 -36.55 7.71 12.27
N ILE A 110 -37.78 8.15 12.53
CA ILE A 110 -38.19 8.66 13.85
C ILE A 110 -38.80 7.53 14.66
N LEU A 111 -38.14 7.17 15.77
CA LEU A 111 -38.51 6.07 16.65
C LEU A 111 -39.46 6.51 17.78
N SER A 112 -39.34 7.75 18.25
CA SER A 112 -40.22 8.34 19.27
C SER A 112 -40.27 9.86 19.14
N GLY A 113 -41.28 10.47 19.76
CA GLY A 113 -41.56 11.91 19.70
C GLY A 113 -42.79 12.23 18.85
N PRO A 114 -43.08 13.52 18.62
CA PRO A 114 -44.30 13.97 17.92
C PRO A 114 -44.44 13.44 16.49
N ASP A 115 -43.33 13.18 15.82
CA ASP A 115 -43.27 12.76 14.41
C ASP A 115 -42.98 11.25 14.25
N VAL A 116 -43.28 10.44 15.26
CA VAL A 116 -43.00 8.99 15.26
C VAL A 116 -43.53 8.29 14.01
N GLY A 117 -42.70 7.40 13.44
CA GLY A 117 -43.01 6.64 12.23
C GLY A 117 -42.74 7.36 10.91
N GLN A 118 -42.32 8.64 10.93
CA GLN A 118 -41.86 9.31 9.72
C GLN A 118 -40.46 8.85 9.31
N GLU A 119 -40.23 8.74 8.01
CA GLU A 119 -38.95 8.43 7.41
C GLU A 119 -38.52 9.52 6.42
N PHE A 120 -37.25 9.91 6.46
CA PHE A 120 -36.68 10.93 5.59
C PHE A 120 -35.51 10.33 4.79
N SER A 121 -35.52 10.57 3.48
CA SER A 121 -34.42 10.14 2.61
C SER A 121 -33.25 11.12 2.71
N LEU A 122 -32.08 10.60 3.06
CA LEU A 122 -30.84 11.38 3.16
C LEU A 122 -29.97 11.15 1.91
N PRO A 123 -29.62 12.20 1.15
CA PRO A 123 -28.62 12.10 0.08
C PRO A 123 -27.21 11.95 0.67
N SER A 124 -26.23 11.60 -0.17
CA SER A 124 -24.82 11.72 0.20
C SER A 124 -24.45 13.18 0.51
N GLY A 125 -23.58 13.40 1.49
CA GLY A 125 -23.20 14.75 1.94
C GLY A 125 -23.97 15.20 3.18
N THR A 126 -24.22 16.50 3.31
CA THR A 126 -24.72 17.12 4.54
C THR A 126 -26.23 17.38 4.49
N SER A 127 -26.93 17.06 5.57
CA SER A 127 -28.34 17.38 5.79
C SER A 127 -28.54 17.98 7.19
N TYR A 128 -29.38 19.00 7.33
CA TYR A 128 -29.70 19.61 8.62
C TYR A 128 -31.04 19.13 9.18
N ILE A 129 -31.10 18.91 10.48
CA ILE A 129 -32.31 18.53 11.22
C ILE A 129 -32.65 19.59 12.27
N GLY A 130 -33.93 19.93 12.38
CA GLY A 130 -34.39 20.95 13.33
C GLY A 130 -35.87 21.30 13.18
N ARG A 131 -36.33 22.33 13.88
CA ARG A 131 -37.73 22.79 13.86
C ARG A 131 -38.03 23.86 12.79
N ASP A 132 -37.00 24.51 12.26
CA ASP A 132 -37.19 25.63 11.34
C ASP A 132 -37.72 25.18 9.96
N ARG A 133 -38.09 26.14 9.11
CA ARG A 133 -38.47 25.85 7.72
C ARG A 133 -37.28 25.70 6.78
N ASP A 134 -36.10 26.19 7.19
CA ASP A 134 -34.88 26.22 6.38
C ASP A 134 -33.97 24.99 6.63
N VAL A 135 -34.49 23.92 7.25
CA VAL A 135 -33.76 22.67 7.49
C VAL A 135 -34.28 21.55 6.60
N ASP A 136 -33.43 20.59 6.28
CA ASP A 136 -33.75 19.48 5.37
C ASP A 136 -34.74 18.50 5.98
N ILE A 137 -34.60 18.24 7.28
CA ILE A 137 -35.49 17.39 8.06
C ILE A 137 -36.14 18.26 9.11
N ARG A 138 -37.40 18.59 8.87
CA ARG A 138 -38.19 19.41 9.77
C ARG A 138 -38.92 18.53 10.78
N LEU A 139 -38.64 18.79 12.06
CA LEU A 139 -39.33 18.18 13.20
C LEU A 139 -40.39 19.15 13.74
N SER A 140 -41.52 18.59 14.15
CA SER A 140 -42.62 19.27 14.82
C SER A 140 -42.35 19.47 16.32
N ASP A 141 -41.30 18.84 16.84
CA ASP A 141 -40.90 18.87 18.25
C ASP A 141 -40.52 20.27 18.76
N PRO A 142 -41.28 20.86 19.70
CA PRO A 142 -41.00 22.19 20.27
C PRO A 142 -39.65 22.29 20.99
N LEU A 143 -39.17 21.17 21.56
CA LEU A 143 -37.90 21.09 22.29
C LEU A 143 -36.70 20.91 21.34
N THR A 144 -36.96 20.76 20.05
CA THR A 144 -35.92 20.80 19.04
C THR A 144 -35.62 22.26 18.63
N SER A 145 -34.32 22.59 18.57
CA SER A 145 -33.86 23.91 18.11
C SER A 145 -34.12 24.12 16.63
N LYS A 146 -34.13 25.40 16.18
CA LYS A 146 -34.37 25.77 14.77
C LYS A 146 -33.47 24.99 13.81
N ARG A 147 -32.16 24.99 14.08
CA ARG A 147 -31.14 24.10 13.51
C ARG A 147 -30.53 23.36 14.69
N HIS A 148 -30.92 22.11 14.89
CA HIS A 148 -30.53 21.34 16.07
C HIS A 148 -29.25 20.57 15.81
N ALA A 149 -29.20 19.83 14.71
CA ALA A 149 -28.04 19.03 14.37
C ALA A 149 -27.83 18.94 12.86
N ARG A 150 -26.64 18.47 12.51
CA ARG A 150 -26.17 18.27 11.15
C ARG A 150 -25.79 16.80 10.99
N ILE A 151 -26.34 16.15 9.99
CA ILE A 151 -26.05 14.76 9.62
C ILE A 151 -25.22 14.77 8.34
N THR A 152 -24.09 14.09 8.35
CA THR A 152 -23.23 13.92 7.19
C THR A 152 -23.20 12.45 6.81
N VAL A 153 -23.63 12.13 5.60
CA VAL A 153 -23.65 10.78 5.04
C VAL A 153 -22.47 10.63 4.08
N GLY A 154 -21.47 9.85 4.49
CA GLY A 154 -20.29 9.52 3.69
C GLY A 154 -19.94 8.04 3.73
N GLU A 155 -18.67 7.70 4.01
CA GLU A 155 -18.28 6.31 4.30
C GLU A 155 -18.89 5.82 5.62
N SER A 156 -19.01 6.72 6.58
CA SER A 156 -19.78 6.57 7.81
C SER A 156 -20.87 7.64 7.85
N VAL A 157 -21.89 7.43 8.70
CA VAL A 157 -22.88 8.45 9.02
C VAL A 157 -22.42 9.16 10.28
N GLU A 158 -22.32 10.48 10.25
CA GLU A 158 -21.99 11.29 11.43
C GLU A 158 -23.12 12.26 11.74
N ILE A 159 -23.37 12.50 13.01
CA ILE A 159 -24.25 13.56 13.51
C ILE A 159 -23.48 14.50 14.41
N VAL A 160 -23.67 15.81 14.22
CA VAL A 160 -22.99 16.87 14.96
C VAL A 160 -24.03 17.86 15.48
N ASP A 161 -23.94 18.21 16.75
CA ASP A 161 -24.78 19.25 17.35
C ASP A 161 -24.40 20.62 16.80
N THR A 162 -25.39 21.42 16.38
CA THR A 162 -25.16 22.77 15.85
C THR A 162 -25.42 23.84 16.91
N ASN A 163 -24.92 23.61 18.13
CA ASN A 163 -25.14 24.46 19.30
C ASN A 163 -26.64 24.58 19.66
N SER A 164 -27.30 23.42 19.79
CA SER A 164 -28.71 23.36 20.14
C SER A 164 -28.95 23.64 21.63
N ALA A 165 -30.17 24.03 21.99
CA ALA A 165 -30.52 24.36 23.38
C ALA A 165 -30.53 23.15 24.32
N ASN A 166 -30.92 21.97 23.81
CA ASN A 166 -31.08 20.75 24.60
C ASN A 166 -29.98 19.71 24.33
N GLY A 167 -29.13 19.93 23.31
CA GLY A 167 -28.04 19.03 22.94
C GLY A 167 -28.52 17.71 22.30
N LEU A 168 -27.55 16.92 21.86
CA LEU A 168 -27.77 15.55 21.40
C LEU A 168 -27.53 14.56 22.54
N LEU A 169 -28.42 13.58 22.67
CA LEU A 169 -28.27 12.49 23.64
C LEU A 169 -28.14 11.16 22.90
N MET A 170 -27.06 10.42 23.14
CA MET A 170 -26.87 9.04 22.66
C MET A 170 -26.82 8.11 23.87
N ASP A 171 -27.68 7.10 23.91
CA ASP A 171 -27.84 6.20 25.07
C ASP A 171 -28.00 6.95 26.41
N GLY A 172 -28.71 8.08 26.37
CA GLY A 172 -28.96 8.94 27.54
C GLY A 172 -27.78 9.83 27.97
N ARG A 173 -26.67 9.86 27.21
CA ARG A 173 -25.50 10.70 27.49
C ARG A 173 -25.36 11.83 26.48
N PRO A 174 -25.01 13.06 26.91
CA PRO A 174 -24.85 14.18 26.01
C PRO A 174 -23.61 14.00 25.12
N VAL A 175 -23.76 14.26 23.81
CA VAL A 175 -22.70 14.19 22.80
C VAL A 175 -22.71 15.44 21.93
N THR A 176 -21.54 15.91 21.50
CA THR A 176 -21.41 17.03 20.55
C THR A 176 -21.22 16.54 19.11
N ARG A 177 -20.65 15.34 18.95
CA ARG A 177 -20.47 14.63 17.69
C ARG A 177 -20.53 13.13 17.94
N ALA A 178 -21.20 12.39 17.07
CA ALA A 178 -21.23 10.93 17.11
C ALA A 178 -21.25 10.33 15.70
N THR A 179 -20.55 9.22 15.53
CA THR A 179 -20.67 8.37 14.33
C THR A 179 -21.78 7.34 14.58
N LEU A 180 -22.74 7.25 13.67
CA LEU A 180 -23.93 6.42 13.79
C LEU A 180 -23.79 5.13 12.98
N ASN A 181 -24.04 4.00 13.64
CA ASN A 181 -24.35 2.73 12.99
C ASN A 181 -25.86 2.55 12.82
N SER A 182 -26.28 1.57 12.02
CA SER A 182 -27.69 1.27 11.74
C SER A 182 -28.54 0.93 12.97
N SER A 183 -27.90 0.60 14.09
CA SER A 183 -28.54 0.27 15.38
C SER A 183 -28.60 1.44 16.35
N ASP A 184 -27.86 2.52 16.07
CA ASP A 184 -27.63 3.57 17.05
C ASP A 184 -28.80 4.55 17.04
N THR A 185 -29.12 5.08 18.22
CA THR A 185 -30.22 6.02 18.39
C THR A 185 -29.72 7.31 19.03
N VAL A 186 -30.23 8.42 18.51
CA VAL A 186 -29.89 9.75 19.02
C VAL A 186 -31.18 10.50 19.31
N THR A 187 -31.23 11.12 20.48
CA THR A 187 -32.38 11.90 20.94
C THR A 187 -32.05 13.39 20.84
N LEU A 188 -32.96 14.14 20.22
CA LEU A 188 -32.94 15.59 20.07
C LEU A 188 -34.26 16.13 20.65
N GLY A 189 -34.22 16.83 21.78
CA GLY A 189 -35.46 17.20 22.48
C GLY A 189 -36.20 15.97 22.98
N GLU A 190 -37.45 15.77 22.52
CA GLU A 190 -38.27 14.56 22.79
C GLU A 190 -38.22 13.55 21.63
N THR A 191 -37.55 13.89 20.53
CA THR A 191 -37.52 13.08 19.32
C THR A 191 -36.30 12.16 19.31
N THR A 192 -36.51 10.85 19.21
CA THR A 192 -35.42 9.88 19.02
C THR A 192 -35.39 9.41 17.58
N VAL A 193 -34.22 9.51 16.96
CA VAL A 193 -33.98 9.15 15.56
C VAL A 193 -32.94 8.05 15.44
N THR A 194 -33.04 7.26 14.38
CA THR A 194 -31.97 6.37 13.92
C THR A 194 -31.73 6.60 12.44
N VAL A 195 -30.49 6.35 11.99
CA VAL A 195 -30.11 6.51 10.58
C VAL A 195 -29.64 5.17 10.05
N VAL A 196 -30.38 4.64 9.07
CA VAL A 196 -30.06 3.38 8.40
C VAL A 196 -29.41 3.70 7.06
N PRO A 197 -28.11 3.40 6.86
CA PRO A 197 -27.50 3.53 5.55
C PRO A 197 -28.20 2.59 4.56
N LEU A 198 -28.68 3.15 3.46
CA LEU A 198 -29.26 2.39 2.36
C LEU A 198 -28.08 1.84 1.59
N GLY A 199 -27.63 0.63 1.96
CA GLY A 199 -26.46 -0.02 1.38
C GLY A 199 -26.46 0.05 -0.14
N ARG A 200 -25.70 0.99 -0.68
CA ARG A 200 -25.12 0.87 -2.02
C ARG A 200 -23.75 0.26 -1.83
N ASN A 201 -23.52 -0.81 -2.60
CA ASN A 201 -22.28 -1.56 -2.78
C ASN A 201 -21.03 -0.78 -2.39
N GLN A 202 -20.05 -1.50 -1.82
CA GLN A 202 -18.65 -1.21 -1.44
C GLN A 202 -17.80 -0.40 -2.47
N ALA A 203 -18.40 0.60 -3.08
CA ALA A 203 -17.92 1.51 -4.10
C ALA A 203 -18.43 2.94 -3.79
N ALA A 204 -18.84 3.20 -2.54
CA ALA A 204 -18.92 4.55 -2.02
C ALA A 204 -17.48 5.07 -1.95
N ALA A 205 -17.03 5.72 -3.03
CA ALA A 205 -15.77 6.42 -3.02
C ALA A 205 -15.83 7.51 -1.93
N PRO A 206 -14.71 7.70 -1.18
CA PRO A 206 -14.66 8.53 0.02
C PRO A 206 -15.26 9.92 -0.17
N THR A 207 -15.94 10.41 0.86
CA THR A 207 -16.52 11.77 0.90
C THR A 207 -15.46 12.85 1.13
N SER A 208 -14.26 12.46 1.56
CA SER A 208 -13.10 13.34 1.73
C SER A 208 -12.14 13.25 0.53
N PRO A 209 -11.52 14.36 0.09
CA PRO A 209 -10.44 14.35 -0.89
C PRO A 209 -9.14 13.72 -0.35
N LEU A 210 -9.08 13.41 0.95
CA LEU A 210 -8.00 12.68 1.60
C LEU A 210 -8.40 11.22 1.72
N VAL A 211 -7.67 10.34 1.03
CA VAL A 211 -7.76 8.89 1.23
C VAL A 211 -6.82 8.53 2.37
N ASP A 212 -7.37 8.27 3.56
CA ASP A 212 -6.58 7.78 4.67
C ASP A 212 -6.01 6.40 4.34
N PHE A 213 -4.69 6.36 4.21
CA PHE A 213 -3.99 5.17 3.75
C PHE A 213 -3.11 4.61 4.84
N ASN A 214 -3.70 3.78 5.70
CA ASN A 214 -2.93 3.00 6.66
C ASN A 214 -2.45 1.71 5.99
N ARG A 215 -1.25 1.74 5.39
CA ARG A 215 -0.60 0.50 4.96
C ARG A 215 0.18 -0.09 6.13
N SER A 216 -0.22 -1.30 6.53
CA SER A 216 0.53 -2.11 7.48
C SER A 216 2.00 -2.22 7.05
N PRO A 217 2.97 -2.04 7.96
CA PRO A 217 4.38 -2.11 7.63
C PRO A 217 4.71 -3.47 7.03
N ARG A 218 5.35 -3.47 5.85
CA ARG A 218 5.84 -4.69 5.20
C ARG A 218 7.25 -4.95 5.69
N VAL A 219 7.46 -6.12 6.32
CA VAL A 219 8.81 -6.62 6.61
C VAL A 219 9.39 -7.11 5.28
N VAL A 220 10.30 -6.33 4.71
CA VAL A 220 11.01 -6.71 3.49
C VAL A 220 12.15 -7.65 3.89
N PRO A 221 12.16 -8.92 3.44
CA PRO A 221 13.28 -9.81 3.72
C PRO A 221 14.52 -9.27 3.01
N ARG A 222 15.61 -9.03 3.76
CA ARG A 222 16.90 -8.65 3.19
C ARG A 222 17.71 -9.90 2.89
N PHE A 223 18.37 -9.95 1.74
CA PHE A 223 19.29 -11.03 1.42
C PHE A 223 20.69 -10.71 1.97
N ASP A 224 21.09 -11.41 3.03
CA ASP A 224 22.46 -11.37 3.53
C ASP A 224 23.34 -12.29 2.68
N ALA A 225 24.33 -11.75 1.97
CA ALA A 225 25.20 -12.54 1.10
C ALA A 225 26.22 -13.35 1.93
N PRO A 226 26.07 -14.69 2.07
CA PRO A 226 27.03 -15.48 2.82
C PRO A 226 28.36 -15.56 2.04
N LYS A 227 29.49 -15.37 2.74
CA LYS A 227 30.82 -15.56 2.13
C LYS A 227 31.06 -17.07 1.91
N ARG A 228 31.03 -17.51 0.66
CA ARG A 228 31.39 -18.88 0.26
C ARG A 228 32.85 -18.93 -0.20
N VAL A 229 33.64 -19.85 0.38
CA VAL A 229 35.05 -20.05 0.02
C VAL A 229 35.13 -21.24 -0.96
N PRO A 230 35.78 -21.10 -2.12
CA PRO A 230 35.94 -22.20 -3.06
C PRO A 230 36.82 -23.30 -2.45
N PRO A 231 36.62 -24.58 -2.83
CA PRO A 231 37.47 -25.66 -2.38
C PRO A 231 38.91 -25.43 -2.83
N ALA A 232 39.87 -25.77 -1.97
CA ALA A 232 41.29 -25.62 -2.28
C ALA A 232 41.71 -26.57 -3.41
N GLY A 233 42.54 -26.08 -4.32
CA GLY A 233 43.10 -26.90 -5.39
C GLY A 233 44.02 -28.01 -4.86
N PRO A 234 44.20 -29.11 -5.62
CA PRO A 234 45.15 -30.14 -5.26
C PRO A 234 46.56 -29.56 -5.15
N LYS A 235 47.31 -29.98 -4.13
CA LYS A 235 48.70 -29.57 -3.95
C LYS A 235 49.54 -30.14 -5.09
N ARG A 236 50.58 -29.40 -5.52
CA ARG A 236 51.55 -29.96 -6.46
C ARG A 236 52.28 -31.12 -5.78
N PRO A 237 52.44 -32.27 -6.45
CA PRO A 237 53.19 -33.38 -5.88
C PRO A 237 54.63 -32.92 -5.60
N ASP A 238 55.14 -33.28 -4.43
CA ASP A 238 56.52 -32.96 -4.07
C ASP A 238 57.48 -33.87 -4.86
N HIS A 239 58.56 -33.30 -5.38
CA HIS A 239 59.55 -34.04 -6.16
C HIS A 239 60.55 -34.67 -5.21
N GLN A 240 60.29 -35.90 -4.77
CA GLN A 240 61.25 -36.62 -3.94
C GLN A 240 62.43 -37.09 -4.80
N PRO A 241 63.66 -36.59 -4.58
CA PRO A 241 64.82 -37.02 -5.35
C PRO A 241 65.14 -38.48 -5.03
N PHE A 242 65.75 -39.17 -6.00
CA PHE A 242 66.20 -40.53 -5.77
C PHE A 242 67.30 -40.55 -4.68
N PRO A 243 67.22 -41.40 -3.64
CA PRO A 243 68.12 -41.34 -2.50
C PRO A 243 69.46 -42.03 -2.81
N TYR A 244 70.29 -41.39 -3.64
CA TYR A 244 71.61 -41.92 -4.04
C TYR A 244 72.53 -42.19 -2.84
N ILE A 245 72.44 -41.40 -1.77
CA ILE A 245 73.22 -41.62 -0.54
C ILE A 245 72.89 -42.98 0.09
N MET A 246 71.59 -43.32 0.17
CA MET A 246 71.15 -44.62 0.71
C MET A 246 71.54 -45.79 -0.21
N LEU A 247 71.68 -45.56 -1.52
CA LEU A 247 72.17 -46.57 -2.46
C LEU A 247 73.67 -46.85 -2.27
N MET A 248 74.47 -45.81 -2.03
CA MET A 248 75.93 -45.92 -1.94
C MET A 248 76.43 -46.40 -0.56
N ALA A 249 75.73 -46.08 0.52
CA ALA A 249 76.17 -46.40 1.88
C ALA A 249 76.33 -47.92 2.16
N PRO A 250 75.41 -48.81 1.75
CA PRO A 250 75.55 -50.25 1.95
C PRO A 250 76.62 -50.89 1.06
N LEU A 251 76.85 -50.33 -0.14
CA LEU A 251 77.94 -50.74 -1.03
C LEU A 251 79.29 -50.50 -0.36
N LEU A 252 79.47 -49.31 0.22
CA LEU A 252 80.68 -48.93 0.92
C LEU A 252 80.84 -49.71 2.25
N MET A 253 79.78 -49.77 3.07
CA MET A 253 79.79 -50.46 4.36
C MET A 253 79.93 -51.98 4.19
N GLY A 254 79.25 -52.58 3.22
CA GLY A 254 79.35 -54.02 2.94
C GLY A 254 80.74 -54.42 2.44
N GLY A 255 81.40 -53.53 1.67
CA GLY A 255 82.79 -53.73 1.23
C GLY A 255 83.78 -53.72 2.40
N ILE A 256 83.62 -52.76 3.31
CA ILE A 256 84.42 -52.69 4.55
C ILE A 256 84.16 -53.91 5.44
N MET A 257 82.89 -54.28 5.66
CA MET A 257 82.52 -55.44 6.47
C MET A 257 83.09 -56.74 5.89
N PHE A 258 83.03 -56.92 4.57
CA PHE A 258 83.59 -58.10 3.90
C PHE A 258 85.12 -58.18 4.07
N ALA A 259 85.83 -57.05 3.96
CA ALA A 259 87.27 -57.00 4.14
C ALA A 259 87.72 -57.39 5.56
N VAL A 260 86.94 -57.03 6.59
CA VAL A 260 87.26 -57.33 7.99
C VAL A 260 86.80 -58.72 8.43
N THR A 261 85.56 -59.11 8.11
CA THR A 261 84.93 -60.32 8.67
C THR A 261 84.92 -61.53 7.73
N ARG A 262 85.20 -61.36 6.43
CA ARG A 262 85.17 -62.41 5.38
C ARG A 262 83.88 -63.25 5.31
N ASN A 263 82.76 -62.72 5.83
CA ASN A 263 81.47 -63.41 5.86
C ASN A 263 80.73 -63.23 4.53
N ILE A 264 80.30 -64.34 3.91
CA ILE A 264 79.56 -64.33 2.64
C ILE A 264 78.19 -63.63 2.77
N LEU A 265 77.58 -63.67 3.97
CA LEU A 265 76.28 -63.03 4.23
C LEU A 265 76.30 -61.51 4.00
N SER A 266 77.44 -60.83 4.15
CA SER A 266 77.54 -59.38 3.88
C SER A 266 77.39 -59.04 2.40
N VAL A 267 77.79 -59.94 1.50
CA VAL A 267 77.67 -59.78 0.04
C VAL A 267 76.21 -59.93 -0.39
N VAL A 268 75.47 -60.87 0.21
CA VAL A 268 74.04 -61.04 -0.04
C VAL A 268 73.25 -59.78 0.37
N PHE A 269 73.59 -59.20 1.53
CA PHE A 269 72.96 -57.97 2.00
C PHE A 269 73.25 -56.76 1.11
N MET A 270 74.50 -56.66 0.61
CA MET A 270 74.91 -55.63 -0.35
C MET A 270 74.11 -55.70 -1.67
N MET A 271 73.77 -56.90 -2.14
CA MET A 271 72.97 -57.11 -3.35
C MET A 271 71.46 -56.89 -3.14
N MET A 272 70.92 -57.23 -1.96
CA MET A 272 69.49 -57.10 -1.67
C MET A 272 69.02 -55.64 -1.47
N MET A 273 69.86 -54.78 -0.87
CA MET A 273 69.48 -53.40 -0.54
C MET A 273 69.19 -52.50 -1.76
N PRO A 274 70.00 -52.51 -2.84
CA PRO A 274 69.70 -51.77 -4.06
C PRO A 274 68.34 -52.15 -4.66
N LEU A 275 68.01 -53.45 -4.65
CA LEU A 275 66.73 -53.95 -5.17
C LEU A 275 65.54 -53.43 -4.36
N PHE A 276 65.68 -53.38 -3.03
CA PHE A 276 64.65 -52.83 -2.15
C PHE A 276 64.44 -51.32 -2.36
N ILE A 277 65.53 -50.53 -2.47
CA ILE A 277 65.45 -49.08 -2.68
C ILE A 277 64.77 -48.74 -4.01
N VAL A 278 65.15 -49.44 -5.08
CA VAL A 278 64.55 -49.26 -6.42
C VAL A 278 63.07 -49.68 -6.39
N GLY A 279 62.75 -50.81 -5.75
CA GLY A 279 61.37 -51.25 -5.56
C GLY A 279 60.51 -50.22 -4.83
N HIS A 280 61.01 -49.69 -3.72
CA HIS A 280 60.33 -48.67 -2.92
C HIS A 280 60.14 -47.36 -3.71
N TYR A 281 61.14 -46.92 -4.48
CA TYR A 281 61.03 -45.71 -5.30
C TYR A 281 59.97 -45.84 -6.41
N VAL A 282 59.91 -46.99 -7.08
CA VAL A 282 58.91 -47.28 -8.12
C VAL A 282 57.51 -47.34 -7.51
N ASP A 283 57.35 -48.04 -6.37
CA ASP A 283 56.08 -48.13 -5.67
C ASP A 283 55.59 -46.76 -5.20
N HIS A 284 56.45 -45.95 -4.59
CA HIS A 284 56.13 -44.58 -4.18
C HIS A 284 55.70 -43.70 -5.37
N LYS A 285 56.37 -43.80 -6.52
CA LYS A 285 55.99 -43.09 -7.75
C LYS A 285 54.62 -43.53 -8.28
N MET A 286 54.30 -44.82 -8.19
CA MET A 286 52.99 -45.35 -8.59
C MET A 286 51.89 -44.89 -7.62
N GLN A 287 52.13 -44.93 -6.32
CA GLN A 287 51.21 -44.48 -5.29
C GLN A 287 50.93 -42.98 -5.40
N ALA A 288 51.97 -42.15 -5.57
CA ALA A 288 51.82 -40.71 -5.74
C ALA A 288 50.93 -40.35 -6.95
N ARG A 289 51.07 -41.07 -8.08
CA ARG A 289 50.21 -40.89 -9.26
C ARG A 289 48.76 -41.27 -8.98
N ARG A 290 48.51 -42.36 -8.24
CA ARG A 290 47.16 -42.79 -7.85
C ARG A 290 46.50 -41.76 -6.92
N GLN A 291 47.21 -41.33 -5.88
CA GLN A 291 46.75 -40.30 -4.94
C GLN A 291 46.45 -38.99 -5.66
N GLN A 292 47.30 -38.54 -6.60
CA GLN A 292 47.07 -37.33 -7.38
C GLN A 292 45.79 -37.44 -8.23
N LYS A 293 45.54 -38.61 -8.84
CA LYS A 293 44.33 -38.86 -9.63
C LYS A 293 43.07 -38.81 -8.75
N GLU A 294 43.13 -39.38 -7.56
CA GLU A 294 42.03 -39.33 -6.58
C GLU A 294 41.78 -37.92 -6.07
N GLN A 295 42.82 -37.16 -5.70
CA GLN A 295 42.71 -35.76 -5.30
C GLN A 295 42.10 -34.89 -6.41
N LEU A 296 42.51 -35.10 -7.67
CA LEU A 296 41.93 -34.39 -8.81
C LEU A 296 40.44 -34.72 -9.01
N LYS A 297 40.06 -35.99 -8.80
CA LYS A 297 38.66 -36.44 -8.88
C LYS A 297 37.83 -35.78 -7.77
N GLN A 298 38.28 -35.85 -6.53
CA GLN A 298 37.62 -35.22 -5.38
C GLN A 298 37.50 -33.69 -5.56
N PHE A 299 38.56 -33.05 -6.06
CA PHE A 299 38.53 -31.62 -6.37
C PHE A 299 37.46 -31.28 -7.42
N ARG A 300 37.39 -32.04 -8.52
CA ARG A 300 36.36 -31.85 -9.56
C ARG A 300 34.94 -32.03 -9.01
N GLU A 301 34.71 -33.06 -8.19
CA GLU A 301 33.42 -33.29 -7.55
C GLU A 301 33.06 -32.14 -6.59
N SER A 302 34.02 -31.68 -5.77
CA SER A 302 33.81 -30.54 -4.86
C SER A 302 33.52 -29.23 -5.61
N MET A 303 34.17 -28.99 -6.75
CA MET A 303 33.92 -27.82 -7.60
C MET A 303 32.55 -27.88 -8.27
N ALA A 304 32.10 -29.06 -8.67
CA ALA A 304 30.76 -29.25 -9.23
C ALA A 304 29.68 -28.95 -8.18
N ALA A 305 29.83 -29.47 -6.96
CA ALA A 305 28.93 -29.19 -5.84
C ALA A 305 28.93 -27.71 -5.47
N PHE A 306 30.10 -27.07 -5.42
CA PHE A 306 30.22 -25.63 -5.15
C PHE A 306 29.49 -24.79 -6.20
N ARG A 307 29.59 -25.16 -7.49
CA ARG A 307 28.88 -24.46 -8.57
C ARG A 307 27.36 -24.58 -8.44
N GLN A 308 26.86 -25.75 -8.02
CA GLN A 308 25.43 -25.95 -7.77
C GLN A 308 24.95 -25.05 -6.61
N ASP A 309 25.66 -25.02 -5.48
CA ASP A 309 25.33 -24.17 -4.33
C ASP A 309 25.27 -22.67 -4.71
N ILE A 310 26.25 -22.19 -5.48
CA ILE A 310 26.26 -20.79 -5.95
C ILE A 310 25.08 -20.49 -6.88
N THR A 311 24.69 -21.44 -7.73
CA THR A 311 23.54 -21.26 -8.65
C THR A 311 22.23 -21.18 -7.86
N GLU A 312 22.07 -22.04 -6.86
CA GLU A 312 20.90 -22.02 -5.97
C GLU A 312 20.81 -20.70 -5.19
N LEU A 313 21.93 -20.24 -4.63
CA LEU A 313 22.00 -18.94 -3.96
C LEU A 313 21.63 -17.77 -4.88
N GLN A 314 22.08 -17.80 -6.14
CA GLN A 314 21.73 -16.78 -7.14
C GLN A 314 20.21 -16.73 -7.40
N HIS A 315 19.53 -17.89 -7.45
CA HIS A 315 18.09 -17.93 -7.61
C HIS A 315 17.34 -17.32 -6.43
N VAL A 316 17.80 -17.61 -5.21
CA VAL A 316 17.24 -17.02 -3.97
C VAL A 316 17.46 -15.51 -3.95
N GLU A 317 18.68 -15.04 -4.24
CA GLU A 317 19.01 -13.61 -4.32
C GLU A 317 18.12 -12.87 -5.32
N ARG A 318 17.92 -13.45 -6.51
CA ARG A 318 17.05 -12.88 -7.54
C ARG A 318 15.60 -12.79 -7.07
N ALA A 319 15.08 -13.82 -6.42
CA ALA A 319 13.71 -13.84 -5.93
C ALA A 319 13.48 -12.76 -4.85
N VAL A 320 14.42 -12.61 -3.92
CA VAL A 320 14.36 -11.57 -2.88
C VAL A 320 14.41 -10.18 -3.50
N ARG A 321 15.36 -9.90 -4.42
CA ARG A 321 15.47 -8.58 -5.06
C ARG A 321 14.25 -8.19 -5.89
N LEU A 322 13.60 -9.13 -6.56
CA LEU A 322 12.34 -8.88 -7.28
C LEU A 322 11.20 -8.51 -6.33
N GLN A 323 11.20 -9.01 -5.09
CA GLN A 323 10.23 -8.61 -4.07
C GLN A 323 10.55 -7.23 -3.49
N GLU A 324 11.82 -6.87 -3.34
CA GLU A 324 12.25 -5.55 -2.86
C GLU A 324 11.91 -4.43 -3.84
N ALA A 325 12.12 -4.66 -5.14
CA ALA A 325 11.93 -3.68 -6.20
C ALA A 325 11.20 -4.31 -7.39
N PRO A 326 9.85 -4.38 -7.36
CA PRO A 326 9.09 -4.80 -8.52
C PRO A 326 9.27 -3.78 -9.65
N SER A 327 9.67 -4.27 -10.84
CA SER A 327 9.79 -3.51 -12.07
C SER A 327 8.44 -3.11 -12.66
#